data_AF-A0A353BB44-F1
#
_entry.id   AF-A0A353BB44-F1
#
_cell.length_a   1.000
_cell.length_b   1.000
_cell.length_c   1.000
_cell.angle_alpha   90.00
_cell.angle_beta   90.00
_cell.angle_gamma   90.00
#
_symmetry.space_group_name_H-M   'P 1'
#
loop_
_entity.id
_entity.type
_entity.pdbx_description
1 polymer ?
#
loop_
_entity_poly.entity_id
_entity_poly.type
_entity_poly.pdbx_seq_one_letter_code
_entity_poly.pdbx_strand_id
1 'polypeptide(L)'
;MAANHKRTRLDRVSKLQLEPSAVSRWLRQAFNGVTALHVILAIVVGALLIVTLRGWRPAFPYRSGQVPDRDIVARVQFEMVDDGQTAQIKKQRRRGVLCYYENRPLAIRQLGSTLKNKISPLLDEAPFEELTPAQLTSLQSLVPETSSTYTPSEALEALRTLFLDRGKLDNGKFDDAVKSVLDPIAERGVLKALAHDSEEGSQRQIRIFEGSGPEDATVVGVSDVRHSEIADRLPGEVAGQFQQRFESPASVVVARIVSNYFANQLPVTLSYQKDLSEEARREAEESVEDAKVTYVPTVSKLAEAGVPIQSEELRRLRAEYEQWVSQLSWGETLFRLAAFTGMIAAMYLLCGMYIYYQYDRQLLSNTSQLVRLFGLVVVTCAICRYSSPDPLRAEVVPLTICAITMTITFGRPVALLVSACIALAVTLSLGL
;
A
#
# COMPACT_ATOMS: atom_id res chain seq x y z
N MET A 1 28.06 38.82 -106.71
CA MET A 1 26.93 38.02 -106.15
C MET A 1 26.74 38.42 -104.70
N ALA A 2 25.67 39.16 -104.42
CA ALA A 2 25.31 39.60 -103.08
C ALA A 2 24.45 38.54 -102.39
N ALA A 3 24.89 38.01 -101.25
CA ALA A 3 24.07 37.18 -100.38
C ALA A 3 23.73 38.00 -99.13
N ASN A 4 22.49 38.49 -99.11
CA ASN A 4 21.88 39.27 -98.04
C ASN A 4 21.43 38.31 -96.93
N HIS A 5 22.21 38.18 -95.86
CA HIS A 5 21.80 37.38 -94.70
C HIS A 5 20.87 38.21 -93.81
N LYS A 6 19.57 38.00 -94.00
CA LYS A 6 18.49 38.61 -93.23
C LYS A 6 18.62 38.19 -91.76
N ARG A 7 19.12 39.08 -90.90
CA ARG A 7 19.16 38.88 -89.44
C ARG A 7 17.74 38.83 -88.89
N THR A 8 17.32 37.64 -88.46
CA THR A 8 16.00 37.37 -87.90
C THR A 8 15.91 37.86 -86.44
N ARG A 9 14.81 38.55 -86.13
CA ARG A 9 14.42 39.10 -84.80
C ARG A 9 14.43 38.10 -83.63
N LEU A 10 14.64 36.81 -83.88
CA LEU A 10 14.65 35.75 -82.87
C LEU A 10 15.94 35.73 -82.04
N ASP A 11 17.05 36.22 -82.59
CA ASP A 11 18.36 36.18 -81.92
C ASP A 11 18.52 37.27 -80.84
N ARG A 12 17.54 38.17 -80.73
CA ARG A 12 17.49 39.22 -79.70
C ARG A 12 16.61 38.81 -78.50
N VAL A 13 15.81 37.75 -78.62
CA VAL A 13 14.89 37.28 -77.56
C VAL A 13 15.52 36.15 -76.71
N SER A 14 16.56 35.48 -77.22
CA SER A 14 17.33 34.45 -76.51
C SER A 14 18.29 34.97 -75.44
N LYS A 15 18.42 36.30 -75.25
CA LYS A 15 19.26 36.93 -74.22
C LYS A 15 18.51 37.50 -73.01
N LEU A 16 17.22 37.21 -72.86
CA LEU A 16 16.54 37.38 -71.58
C LEU A 16 16.57 36.05 -70.81
N GLN A 17 17.78 35.62 -70.45
CA GLN A 17 17.92 34.70 -69.32
C GLN A 17 17.49 35.50 -68.09
N LEU A 18 16.23 35.35 -67.69
CA LEU A 18 15.74 35.81 -66.39
C LEU A 18 16.72 35.33 -65.34
N GLU A 19 17.35 36.27 -64.64
CA GLU A 19 18.20 35.94 -63.50
C GLU A 19 17.42 35.00 -62.58
N PRO A 20 18.00 33.86 -62.17
CA PRO A 20 17.31 32.96 -61.27
C PRO A 20 16.92 33.75 -60.01
N SER A 21 15.63 33.67 -59.67
CA SER A 21 15.04 34.37 -58.53
C SER A 21 15.89 34.11 -57.28
N ALA A 22 16.06 35.13 -56.42
CA ALA A 22 16.89 35.03 -55.22
C ALA A 22 16.55 33.80 -54.36
N VAL A 23 15.27 33.40 -54.35
CA VAL A 23 14.75 32.20 -53.67
C VAL A 23 15.27 30.90 -54.30
N SER A 24 15.33 30.80 -55.62
CA SER A 24 15.86 29.60 -56.32
C SER A 24 17.38 29.46 -56.18
N ARG A 25 18.11 30.57 -56.12
CA ARG A 25 19.54 30.59 -55.79
C ARG A 25 19.78 30.19 -54.34
N TRP A 26 18.98 30.72 -53.41
CA TRP A 26 19.05 30.37 -52.00
C TRP A 26 18.74 28.89 -51.74
N LEU A 27 17.71 28.33 -52.38
CA LEU A 27 17.40 26.90 -52.33
C LEU A 27 18.55 26.03 -52.87
N ARG A 28 19.07 26.34 -54.07
CA ARG A 28 20.19 25.56 -54.64
C ARG A 28 21.47 25.69 -53.81
N GLN A 29 21.73 26.86 -53.23
CA GLN A 29 22.88 27.09 -52.39
C GLN A 29 22.74 26.45 -51.01
N ALA A 30 21.52 26.32 -50.49
CA ALA A 30 21.23 25.52 -49.29
C ALA A 30 21.47 24.01 -49.54
N PHE A 31 21.26 23.52 -50.77
CA PHE A 31 21.52 22.14 -51.19
C PHE A 31 22.97 21.82 -51.61
N ASN A 32 23.93 22.74 -51.45
CA ASN A 32 25.34 22.36 -51.51
C ASN A 32 25.66 21.44 -50.32
N GLY A 33 26.44 20.37 -50.51
CA GLY A 33 26.58 19.29 -49.52
C GLY A 33 26.98 19.73 -48.10
N VAL A 34 27.76 20.81 -47.98
CA VAL A 34 28.20 21.36 -46.68
C VAL A 34 27.10 22.19 -45.98
N THR A 35 26.36 23.01 -46.72
CA THR A 35 25.26 23.82 -46.16
C THR A 35 24.05 22.95 -45.82
N ALA A 36 23.79 21.90 -46.60
CA ALA A 36 22.74 20.93 -46.31
C ALA A 36 23.02 20.20 -44.98
N LEU A 37 24.28 19.83 -44.74
CA LEU A 37 24.71 19.22 -43.47
C LEU A 37 24.47 20.15 -42.27
N HIS A 38 24.78 21.44 -42.38
CA HIS A 38 24.54 22.42 -41.31
C HIS A 38 23.05 22.62 -41.02
N VAL A 39 22.21 22.66 -42.06
CA VAL A 39 20.75 22.76 -41.90
C VAL A 39 20.19 21.51 -41.21
N ILE A 40 20.63 20.30 -41.62
CA ILE A 40 20.23 19.06 -40.96
C ILE A 40 20.66 19.07 -39.49
N LEU A 41 21.90 19.47 -39.20
CA LEU A 41 22.41 19.55 -37.83
C LEU A 41 21.59 20.53 -36.98
N ALA A 42 21.22 21.69 -37.52
CA ALA A 42 20.36 22.65 -36.83
C ALA A 42 18.97 22.08 -36.53
N ILE A 43 18.37 21.35 -37.48
CA ILE A 43 17.09 20.67 -37.28
C ILE A 43 17.19 19.60 -36.17
N VAL A 44 18.26 18.80 -36.20
CA VAL A 44 18.51 17.77 -35.18
C VAL A 44 18.66 18.40 -33.79
N VAL A 45 19.40 19.50 -33.69
CA VAL A 45 19.59 20.23 -32.42
C VAL A 45 18.28 20.85 -31.95
N GLY A 46 17.50 21.45 -32.83
CA GLY A 46 16.17 21.96 -32.51
C GLY A 46 15.25 20.85 -31.99
N ALA A 47 15.23 19.70 -32.67
CA ALA A 47 14.46 18.54 -32.23
C ALA A 47 14.92 18.01 -30.87
N LEU A 48 16.23 17.93 -30.63
CA LEU A 48 16.79 17.54 -29.34
C LEU A 48 16.35 18.51 -28.24
N LEU A 49 16.43 19.83 -28.46
CA LEU A 49 15.99 20.82 -27.49
C LEU A 49 14.48 20.72 -27.20
N ILE A 50 13.65 20.53 -28.22
CA ILE A 50 12.19 20.32 -28.06
C ILE A 50 11.92 19.08 -27.19
N VAL A 51 12.64 17.98 -27.43
CA VAL A 51 12.49 16.73 -26.68
C VAL A 51 13.00 16.84 -25.25
N THR A 52 14.19 17.39 -25.06
CA THR A 52 14.82 17.54 -23.75
C THR A 52 14.01 18.47 -22.85
N LEU A 53 13.57 19.62 -23.36
CA LEU A 53 12.80 20.60 -22.61
C LEU A 53 11.29 20.28 -22.56
N ARG A 54 10.85 19.24 -23.27
CA ARG A 54 9.43 18.83 -23.39
C ARG A 54 8.53 20.00 -23.79
N GLY A 55 8.89 20.74 -24.86
CA GLY A 55 8.19 21.96 -25.29
C GLY A 55 6.71 21.79 -25.66
N TRP A 56 6.21 20.55 -25.73
CA TRP A 56 4.79 20.24 -25.93
C TRP A 56 3.96 20.17 -24.63
N ARG A 57 4.59 20.11 -23.45
CA ARG A 57 3.89 20.12 -22.15
C ARG A 57 3.97 21.51 -21.51
N PRO A 58 2.93 21.95 -20.78
CA PRO A 58 3.02 23.15 -19.96
C PRO A 58 4.15 23.01 -18.91
N ALA A 59 4.64 24.13 -18.37
CA ALA A 59 5.57 24.08 -17.25
C ALA A 59 4.81 23.85 -15.94
N PHE A 60 5.43 23.16 -14.98
CA PHE A 60 4.88 23.00 -13.63
C PHE A 60 5.32 24.18 -12.77
N PRO A 61 4.40 25.08 -12.34
CA PRO A 61 4.77 26.38 -11.79
C PRO A 61 5.07 26.35 -10.28
N TYR A 62 4.78 25.25 -9.58
CA TYR A 62 4.84 25.19 -8.12
C TYR A 62 6.15 24.58 -7.62
N ARG A 63 6.68 25.08 -6.49
CA ARG A 63 7.91 24.58 -5.87
C ARG A 63 7.75 24.40 -4.37
N SER A 64 8.55 23.50 -3.78
CA SER A 64 8.55 23.32 -2.33
C SER A 64 8.98 24.60 -1.61
N GLY A 65 8.30 24.98 -0.53
CA GLY A 65 8.58 26.19 0.24
C GLY A 65 8.14 27.50 -0.43
N GLN A 66 7.58 27.45 -1.65
CA GLN A 66 6.91 28.62 -2.22
C GLN A 66 5.64 28.91 -1.41
N VAL A 67 5.40 30.18 -1.11
CA VAL A 67 4.18 30.62 -0.41
C VAL A 67 3.22 31.18 -1.46
N PRO A 68 2.04 30.58 -1.67
CA PRO A 68 1.09 31.08 -2.65
C PRO A 68 0.29 32.27 -2.08
N ASP A 69 0.08 33.29 -2.91
CA ASP A 69 -0.69 34.49 -2.55
C ASP A 69 -2.21 34.21 -2.40
N ARG A 70 -2.68 33.10 -2.98
CA ARG A 70 -4.09 32.68 -2.99
C ARG A 70 -4.20 31.17 -2.85
N ASP A 71 -5.36 30.71 -2.39
CA ASP A 71 -5.66 29.29 -2.33
C ASP A 71 -5.54 28.66 -3.72
N ILE A 72 -4.77 27.58 -3.79
CA ILE A 72 -4.64 26.80 -5.02
C ILE A 72 -5.70 25.69 -4.96
N VAL A 73 -6.72 25.82 -5.80
CA VAL A 73 -7.79 24.83 -5.96
C VAL A 73 -7.52 23.90 -7.15
N ALA A 74 -8.03 22.68 -7.08
CA ALA A 74 -7.97 21.73 -8.18
C ALA A 74 -8.65 22.29 -9.44
N ARG A 75 -8.00 22.16 -10.61
CA ARG A 75 -8.60 22.59 -11.90
C ARG A 75 -9.37 21.45 -12.56
N VAL A 76 -8.92 20.23 -12.33
CA VAL A 76 -9.51 19.00 -12.87
C VAL A 76 -9.88 18.05 -11.74
N GLN A 77 -10.84 17.17 -12.01
CA GLN A 77 -11.15 16.08 -11.10
C GLN A 77 -10.05 15.02 -11.19
N PHE A 78 -9.51 14.62 -10.05
CA PHE A 78 -8.54 13.54 -9.97
C PHE A 78 -8.69 12.77 -8.66
N GLU A 79 -8.19 11.54 -8.67
CA GLU A 79 -8.17 10.67 -7.50
C GLU A 79 -6.73 10.43 -7.09
N MET A 80 -6.48 10.42 -5.79
CA MET A 80 -5.17 10.11 -5.23
C MET A 80 -5.35 9.07 -4.12
N VAL A 81 -4.44 8.11 -4.06
CA VAL A 81 -4.38 7.16 -2.96
C VAL A 81 -4.02 7.91 -1.68
N ASP A 82 -4.83 7.73 -0.64
CA ASP A 82 -4.57 8.21 0.70
C ASP A 82 -3.91 7.09 1.51
N ASP A 83 -2.59 7.16 1.62
CA ASP A 83 -1.77 6.20 2.35
C ASP A 83 -2.22 6.09 3.82
N GLY A 84 -2.68 7.20 4.41
CA GLY A 84 -3.12 7.27 5.80
C GLY A 84 -4.42 6.52 6.02
N GLN A 85 -5.46 6.84 5.24
CA GLN A 85 -6.74 6.13 5.31
C GLN A 85 -6.58 4.66 4.92
N THR A 86 -5.79 4.36 3.91
CA THR A 86 -5.48 2.98 3.51
C THR A 86 -4.84 2.20 4.66
N ALA A 87 -3.86 2.79 5.35
CA ALA A 87 -3.24 2.16 6.51
C ALA A 87 -4.24 1.94 7.66
N GLN A 88 -5.17 2.87 7.88
CA GLN A 88 -6.22 2.70 8.89
C GLN A 88 -7.19 1.58 8.53
N ILE A 89 -7.64 1.49 7.27
CA ILE A 89 -8.51 0.40 6.81
C ILE A 89 -7.77 -0.94 6.92
N LYS A 90 -6.49 -1.01 6.51
CA LYS A 90 -5.65 -2.21 6.66
C LYS A 90 -5.56 -2.65 8.12
N LYS A 91 -5.29 -1.71 9.05
CA LYS A 91 -5.28 -2.02 10.50
C LYS A 91 -6.64 -2.49 11.01
N GLN A 92 -7.73 -1.84 10.62
CA GLN A 92 -9.08 -2.26 11.01
C GLN A 92 -9.41 -3.66 10.51
N ARG A 93 -9.06 -3.96 9.26
CA ARG A 93 -9.24 -5.29 8.66
C ARG A 93 -8.40 -6.34 9.37
N ARG A 94 -7.12 -6.05 9.67
CA ARG A 94 -6.24 -6.91 10.46
C ARG A 94 -6.85 -7.27 11.82
N ARG A 95 -7.36 -6.28 12.56
CA ARG A 95 -8.02 -6.49 13.86
C ARG A 95 -9.31 -7.30 13.77
N GLY A 96 -9.99 -7.21 12.63
CA GLY A 96 -11.22 -7.97 12.36
C GLY A 96 -11.00 -9.45 12.05
N VAL A 97 -9.77 -9.85 11.74
CA VAL A 97 -9.45 -11.26 11.43
C VAL A 97 -9.59 -12.11 12.70
N LEU A 98 -10.25 -13.24 12.57
CA LEU A 98 -10.41 -14.20 13.64
C LEU A 98 -9.12 -15.02 13.80
N CYS A 99 -8.60 -15.07 15.03
CA CYS A 99 -7.42 -15.87 15.34
C CYS A 99 -7.72 -17.37 15.33
N TYR A 100 -6.72 -18.16 14.94
CA TYR A 100 -6.79 -19.61 14.88
C TYR A 100 -6.27 -20.26 16.16
N TYR A 101 -7.03 -21.24 16.65
CA TYR A 101 -6.69 -22.06 17.80
C TYR A 101 -6.83 -23.55 17.44
N GLU A 102 -5.84 -24.34 17.84
CA GLU A 102 -5.85 -25.78 17.73
C GLU A 102 -6.46 -26.38 19.01
N ASN A 103 -7.48 -27.22 18.87
CA ASN A 103 -8.10 -27.90 19.99
C ASN A 103 -7.52 -29.31 20.21
N ARG A 104 -7.21 -29.63 21.46
CA ARG A 104 -6.77 -30.97 21.90
C ARG A 104 -7.77 -31.57 22.89
N PRO A 105 -8.89 -32.15 22.42
CA PRO A 105 -10.03 -32.52 23.26
C PRO A 105 -9.80 -33.72 24.18
N LEU A 106 -8.75 -34.51 23.96
CA LEU A 106 -8.51 -35.77 24.66
C LEU A 106 -8.48 -35.61 26.19
N ALA A 107 -7.89 -34.51 26.69
CA ALA A 107 -7.81 -34.27 28.13
C ALA A 107 -9.18 -34.04 28.76
N ILE A 108 -10.11 -33.36 28.07
CA ILE A 108 -11.49 -33.14 28.55
C ILE A 108 -12.27 -34.45 28.51
N ARG A 109 -12.17 -35.22 27.42
CA ARG A 109 -12.86 -36.52 27.29
C ARG A 109 -12.41 -37.53 28.36
N GLN A 110 -11.16 -37.46 28.82
CA GLN A 110 -10.61 -38.30 29.89
C GLN A 110 -11.04 -37.89 31.31
N LEU A 111 -11.62 -36.69 31.52
CA LEU A 111 -12.06 -36.26 32.85
C LEU A 111 -13.18 -37.14 33.40
N GLY A 112 -14.10 -37.59 32.55
CA GLY A 112 -15.22 -38.44 32.96
C GLY A 112 -14.75 -39.79 33.50
N SER A 113 -13.82 -40.45 32.81
CA SER A 113 -13.24 -41.72 33.27
C SER A 113 -12.40 -41.53 34.54
N THR A 114 -11.67 -40.42 34.64
CA THR A 114 -10.91 -40.07 35.85
C THR A 114 -11.82 -39.87 37.05
N LEU A 115 -12.95 -39.19 36.86
CA LEU A 115 -13.97 -39.01 37.89
C LEU A 115 -14.59 -40.34 38.32
N LYS A 116 -14.95 -41.21 37.36
CA LYS A 116 -15.47 -42.56 37.65
C LYS A 116 -14.49 -43.39 38.47
N ASN A 117 -13.20 -43.36 38.13
CA ASN A 117 -12.14 -44.05 38.86
C ASN A 117 -11.96 -43.53 40.30
N LYS A 118 -12.27 -42.25 40.55
CA LYS A 118 -12.24 -41.64 41.89
C LYS A 118 -13.49 -41.96 42.72
N ILE A 119 -14.66 -42.06 42.09
CA ILE A 119 -15.93 -42.35 42.79
C ILE A 119 -16.05 -43.84 43.13
N SER A 120 -15.64 -44.73 42.23
CA SER A 120 -15.77 -46.19 42.40
C SER A 120 -15.29 -46.73 43.78
N PRO A 121 -14.07 -46.38 44.28
CA PRO A 121 -13.60 -46.86 45.57
C PRO A 121 -14.30 -46.22 46.79
N LEU A 122 -15.10 -45.15 46.61
CA LEU A 122 -15.85 -44.50 47.70
C LEU A 122 -17.20 -45.17 47.98
N LEU A 123 -17.63 -46.08 47.09
CA LEU A 123 -18.90 -46.79 47.19
C LEU A 123 -18.84 -48.03 48.10
N ASP A 124 -17.68 -48.36 48.66
CA ASP A 124 -17.55 -49.46 49.63
C ASP A 124 -18.22 -49.08 50.98
N GLU A 125 -18.82 -50.05 51.68
CA GLU A 125 -19.69 -49.84 52.85
C GLU A 125 -18.98 -49.33 54.13
N ALA A 126 -17.66 -49.09 54.10
CA ALA A 126 -16.91 -48.66 55.28
C ALA A 126 -17.41 -47.32 55.86
N PRO A 127 -17.51 -47.16 57.19
CA PRO A 127 -17.85 -45.87 57.80
C PRO A 127 -16.80 -44.80 57.49
N PHE A 128 -17.19 -43.52 57.54
CA PHE A 128 -16.32 -42.37 57.19
C PHE A 128 -14.98 -42.38 57.97
N GLU A 129 -15.01 -42.84 59.21
CA GLU A 129 -13.85 -42.91 60.13
C GLU A 129 -12.86 -44.03 59.78
N GLU A 130 -13.26 -45.01 58.96
CA GLU A 130 -12.43 -46.17 58.55
C GLU A 130 -11.93 -46.06 57.10
N LEU A 131 -12.13 -44.91 56.45
CA LEU A 131 -11.67 -44.71 55.08
C LEU A 131 -10.14 -44.76 55.00
N THR A 132 -9.64 -45.47 53.99
CA THR A 132 -8.20 -45.49 53.69
C THR A 132 -7.70 -44.08 53.32
N PRO A 133 -6.42 -43.75 53.56
CA PRO A 133 -5.86 -42.44 53.21
C PRO A 133 -6.03 -42.09 51.71
N ALA A 134 -6.07 -43.09 50.83
CA ALA A 134 -6.34 -42.90 49.40
C ALA A 134 -7.81 -42.52 49.11
N GLN A 135 -8.77 -43.09 49.84
CA GLN A 135 -10.19 -42.73 49.75
C GLN A 135 -10.44 -41.32 50.30
N LEU A 136 -9.84 -40.97 51.44
CA LEU A 136 -9.91 -39.62 52.00
C LEU A 136 -9.37 -38.57 51.02
N THR A 137 -8.23 -38.84 50.37
CA THR A 137 -7.66 -37.95 49.35
C THR A 137 -8.60 -37.80 48.13
N SER A 138 -9.26 -38.88 47.72
CA SER A 138 -10.20 -38.86 46.59
C SER A 138 -11.45 -38.04 46.91
N LEU A 139 -11.98 -38.20 48.13
CA LEU A 139 -13.12 -37.44 48.63
C LEU A 139 -12.79 -35.96 48.81
N GLN A 140 -11.63 -35.62 49.38
CA GLN A 140 -11.16 -34.23 49.48
C GLN A 140 -10.96 -33.59 48.10
N SER A 141 -10.55 -34.37 47.08
CA SER A 141 -10.43 -33.85 45.71
C SER A 141 -11.78 -33.55 45.05
N LEU A 142 -12.85 -34.22 45.47
CA LEU A 142 -14.22 -34.00 45.01
C LEU A 142 -14.92 -32.87 45.79
N VAL A 143 -14.64 -32.78 47.09
CA VAL A 143 -15.25 -31.84 48.03
C VAL A 143 -14.14 -31.16 48.84
N PRO A 144 -13.52 -30.09 48.31
CA PRO A 144 -12.53 -29.32 49.05
C PRO A 144 -13.22 -28.64 50.24
N GLU A 145 -12.64 -28.74 51.44
CA GLU A 145 -13.20 -28.14 52.67
C GLU A 145 -13.36 -26.62 52.58
N THR A 146 -12.57 -25.96 51.71
CA THR A 146 -12.53 -24.50 51.55
C THR A 146 -13.61 -23.93 50.64
N SER A 147 -14.32 -24.75 49.85
CA SER A 147 -15.23 -24.28 48.79
C SER A 147 -16.54 -25.05 48.67
N SER A 148 -16.82 -25.99 49.58
CA SER A 148 -17.98 -26.87 49.51
C SER A 148 -19.14 -26.40 50.39
N THR A 149 -20.36 -26.47 49.86
CA THR A 149 -21.60 -26.20 50.62
C THR A 149 -21.99 -27.36 51.54
N TYR A 150 -21.42 -28.54 51.30
CA TYR A 150 -21.76 -29.78 52.00
C TYR A 150 -20.58 -30.29 52.79
N THR A 151 -20.86 -30.93 53.92
CA THR A 151 -19.81 -31.60 54.68
C THR A 151 -19.28 -32.82 53.91
N PRO A 152 -17.98 -33.18 54.06
CA PRO A 152 -17.40 -34.39 53.48
C PRO A 152 -18.22 -35.67 53.73
N SER A 153 -18.88 -35.77 54.89
CA SER A 153 -19.75 -36.89 55.28
C SER A 153 -21.08 -36.90 54.51
N GLU A 154 -21.77 -35.76 54.41
CA GLU A 154 -23.02 -35.63 53.65
C GLU A 154 -22.82 -35.95 52.17
N ALA A 155 -21.69 -35.51 51.61
CA ALA A 155 -21.32 -35.79 50.23
C ALA A 155 -21.13 -37.29 49.98
N LEU A 156 -20.53 -38.01 50.92
CA LEU A 156 -20.32 -39.45 50.84
C LEU A 156 -21.63 -40.21 50.95
N GLU A 157 -22.54 -39.82 51.85
CA GLU A 157 -23.87 -40.39 51.94
C GLU A 157 -24.70 -40.14 50.67
N ALA A 158 -24.63 -38.94 50.10
CA ALA A 158 -25.29 -38.62 48.83
C ALA A 158 -24.76 -39.47 47.66
N LEU A 159 -23.43 -39.68 47.57
CA LEU A 159 -22.83 -40.55 46.57
C LEU A 159 -23.29 -42.01 46.76
N ARG A 160 -23.29 -42.51 48.00
CA ARG A 160 -23.73 -43.88 48.30
C ARG A 160 -25.20 -44.07 47.99
N THR A 161 -26.08 -43.17 48.42
CA THR A 161 -27.53 -43.24 48.18
C THR A 161 -27.88 -43.22 46.69
N LEU A 162 -27.13 -42.46 45.87
CA LEU A 162 -27.36 -42.39 44.43
C LEU A 162 -26.85 -43.64 43.68
N PHE A 163 -25.71 -44.18 44.11
CA PHE A 163 -25.05 -45.34 43.50
C PHE A 163 -25.20 -46.65 44.31
N LEU A 164 -26.23 -46.77 45.16
CA LEU A 164 -26.54 -47.98 45.96
C LEU A 164 -26.58 -49.25 45.10
N ASP A 165 -27.06 -49.11 43.87
CA ASP A 165 -26.97 -50.14 42.84
C ASP A 165 -25.75 -49.83 41.97
N ARG A 166 -24.66 -50.61 42.12
CA ARG A 166 -23.44 -50.47 41.30
C ARG A 166 -23.75 -50.54 39.79
N GLY A 167 -24.86 -51.20 39.41
CA GLY A 167 -25.39 -51.17 38.05
C GLY A 167 -25.69 -49.77 37.54
N LYS A 168 -26.05 -48.79 38.37
CA LYS A 168 -26.29 -47.40 37.92
C LYS A 168 -25.01 -46.64 37.55
N LEU A 169 -23.86 -47.06 38.08
CA LEU A 169 -22.53 -46.58 37.70
C LEU A 169 -21.99 -47.33 36.46
N ASP A 170 -22.26 -48.64 36.39
CA ASP A 170 -21.72 -49.54 35.35
C ASP A 170 -22.59 -49.66 34.09
N ASN A 171 -23.91 -49.44 34.18
CA ASN A 171 -24.86 -49.47 33.04
C ASN A 171 -24.74 -48.25 32.12
N GLY A 172 -23.62 -47.52 32.15
CA GLY A 172 -23.34 -46.38 31.28
C GLY A 172 -24.13 -45.10 31.56
N LYS A 173 -25.19 -45.11 32.39
CA LYS A 173 -26.02 -43.91 32.67
C LYS A 173 -25.23 -42.72 33.19
N PHE A 174 -24.28 -42.95 34.09
CA PHE A 174 -23.38 -41.93 34.58
C PHE A 174 -22.44 -41.44 33.48
N ASP A 175 -21.83 -42.37 32.74
CA ASP A 175 -20.91 -42.05 31.64
C ASP A 175 -21.62 -41.25 30.54
N ASP A 176 -22.87 -41.57 30.22
CA ASP A 176 -23.69 -40.85 29.25
C ASP A 176 -24.11 -39.46 29.75
N ALA A 177 -24.42 -39.32 31.05
CA ALA A 177 -24.70 -38.02 31.66
C ALA A 177 -23.46 -37.11 31.56
N VAL A 178 -22.29 -37.64 31.93
CA VAL A 178 -21.02 -36.92 31.90
C VAL A 178 -20.59 -36.60 30.47
N LYS A 179 -20.68 -37.55 29.53
CA LYS A 179 -20.40 -37.32 28.10
C LYS A 179 -21.29 -36.24 27.51
N SER A 180 -22.59 -36.23 27.82
CA SER A 180 -23.51 -35.20 27.30
C SER A 180 -23.14 -33.77 27.72
N VAL A 181 -22.44 -33.60 28.85
CA VAL A 181 -21.92 -32.30 29.30
C VAL A 181 -20.52 -32.03 28.74
N LEU A 182 -19.64 -33.04 28.75
CA LEU A 182 -18.24 -32.86 28.37
C LEU A 182 -18.00 -32.84 26.86
N ASP A 183 -18.79 -33.53 26.03
CA ASP A 183 -18.58 -33.60 24.58
C ASP A 183 -18.73 -32.23 23.91
N PRO A 184 -19.78 -31.42 24.17
CA PRO A 184 -19.89 -30.07 23.61
C PRO A 184 -18.74 -29.15 24.04
N ILE A 185 -18.25 -29.31 25.28
CA ILE A 185 -17.11 -28.56 25.82
C ILE A 185 -15.81 -29.05 25.18
N ALA A 186 -15.67 -30.35 24.94
CA ALA A 186 -14.51 -30.95 24.30
C ALA A 186 -14.41 -30.51 22.83
N GLU A 187 -15.52 -30.47 22.08
CA GLU A 187 -15.55 -30.00 20.69
C GLU A 187 -15.09 -28.54 20.55
N ARG A 188 -15.56 -27.67 21.44
CA ARG A 188 -15.21 -26.24 21.44
C ARG A 188 -13.85 -25.96 22.07
N GLY A 189 -13.44 -26.77 23.04
CA GLY A 189 -12.21 -26.61 23.81
C GLY A 189 -12.32 -25.54 24.90
N VAL A 190 -11.28 -25.47 25.74
CA VAL A 190 -11.25 -24.57 26.91
C VAL A 190 -10.01 -23.68 26.88
N LEU A 191 -10.21 -22.39 27.14
CA LEU A 191 -9.19 -21.33 27.27
C LEU A 191 -9.26 -20.69 28.65
N LYS A 192 -8.11 -20.49 29.28
CA LYS A 192 -8.02 -19.69 30.52
C LYS A 192 -8.09 -18.18 30.22
N ALA A 193 -7.33 -17.75 29.24
CA ALA A 193 -7.28 -16.37 28.74
C ALA A 193 -6.93 -16.39 27.24
N LEU A 194 -7.33 -15.35 26.52
CA LEU A 194 -6.90 -15.18 25.14
C LEU A 194 -5.39 -14.90 25.11
N ALA A 195 -4.70 -15.54 24.19
CA ALA A 195 -3.26 -15.37 24.01
C ALA A 195 -2.90 -14.17 23.11
N HIS A 196 -3.89 -13.55 22.48
CA HIS A 196 -3.72 -12.44 21.54
C HIS A 196 -4.41 -11.15 22.04
N ASP A 197 -3.88 -10.00 21.64
CA ASP A 197 -4.41 -8.68 21.99
C ASP A 197 -5.52 -8.24 21.01
N SER A 198 -6.26 -7.19 21.38
CA SER A 198 -7.27 -6.49 20.57
C SER A 198 -6.73 -5.94 19.23
N GLU A 199 -5.41 -5.70 19.17
CA GLU A 199 -4.71 -5.31 17.94
C GLU A 199 -4.46 -6.51 17.00
N GLU A 200 -4.41 -7.72 17.56
CA GLU A 200 -4.04 -8.94 16.85
C GLU A 200 -5.26 -9.73 16.34
N GLY A 201 -6.45 -9.48 16.87
CA GLY A 201 -7.67 -10.11 16.40
C GLY A 201 -8.90 -9.82 17.26
N SER A 202 -10.03 -10.40 16.84
CA SER A 202 -11.31 -10.26 17.53
C SER A 202 -11.30 -10.89 18.92
N GLN A 203 -11.65 -10.11 19.94
CA GLN A 203 -11.79 -10.57 21.32
C GLN A 203 -13.13 -11.28 21.62
N ARG A 204 -14.02 -11.34 20.62
CA ARG A 204 -15.39 -11.89 20.75
C ARG A 204 -15.54 -13.26 20.12
N GLN A 205 -14.80 -13.53 19.05
CA GLN A 205 -14.90 -14.77 18.28
C GLN A 205 -13.51 -15.26 17.89
N ILE A 206 -13.35 -16.58 17.86
CA ILE A 206 -12.13 -17.26 17.44
C ILE A 206 -12.47 -18.39 16.47
N ARG A 207 -11.49 -18.80 15.67
CA ARG A 207 -11.57 -19.98 14.81
C ARG A 207 -10.90 -21.16 15.48
N ILE A 208 -11.59 -22.28 15.55
CA ILE A 208 -11.13 -23.49 16.25
C ILE A 208 -11.14 -24.65 15.27
N PHE A 209 -10.07 -25.43 15.24
CA PHE A 209 -9.97 -26.64 14.43
C PHE A 209 -9.34 -27.79 15.23
N GLU A 210 -9.70 -29.01 14.85
CA GLU A 210 -9.17 -30.25 15.43
C GLU A 210 -8.46 -31.04 14.33
N GLY A 211 -7.13 -31.09 14.34
CA GLY A 211 -6.32 -32.03 13.54
C GLY A 211 -6.32 -31.86 12.01
N SER A 212 -7.49 -31.80 11.35
CA SER A 212 -7.68 -31.79 9.89
C SER A 212 -7.22 -30.50 9.19
N GLY A 213 -6.71 -29.53 9.95
CA GLY A 213 -6.13 -28.30 9.45
C GLY A 213 -7.08 -27.10 9.54
N PRO A 214 -6.63 -25.92 9.08
CA PRO A 214 -7.35 -24.66 9.24
C PRO A 214 -8.58 -24.50 8.34
N GLU A 215 -8.78 -25.39 7.36
CA GLU A 215 -9.92 -25.32 6.42
C GLU A 215 -11.25 -25.72 7.06
N ASP A 216 -11.23 -26.67 7.99
CA ASP A 216 -12.41 -27.11 8.75
C ASP A 216 -12.66 -26.26 10.01
N ALA A 217 -12.05 -25.07 10.08
CA ALA A 217 -12.13 -24.24 11.28
C ALA A 217 -13.54 -23.69 11.50
N THR A 218 -14.08 -23.96 12.68
CA THR A 218 -15.40 -23.46 13.11
C THR A 218 -15.25 -22.14 13.86
N VAL A 219 -16.20 -21.22 13.66
CA VAL A 219 -16.22 -19.94 14.38
C VAL A 219 -16.97 -20.13 15.69
N VAL A 220 -16.29 -19.87 16.81
CA VAL A 220 -16.83 -20.02 18.16
C VAL A 220 -16.67 -18.71 18.93
N GLY A 221 -17.68 -18.37 19.74
CA GLY A 221 -17.62 -17.22 20.63
C GLY A 221 -16.62 -17.45 21.76
N VAL A 222 -15.83 -16.44 22.11
CA VAL A 222 -14.84 -16.56 23.20
C VAL A 222 -15.54 -16.83 24.54
N SER A 223 -16.78 -16.36 24.71
CA SER A 223 -17.63 -16.66 25.85
C SER A 223 -17.87 -18.15 26.07
N ASP A 224 -17.93 -18.93 24.99
CA ASP A 224 -18.28 -20.35 25.06
C ASP A 224 -17.07 -21.26 25.32
N VAL A 225 -15.86 -20.69 25.29
CA VAL A 225 -14.59 -21.41 25.50
C VAL A 225 -13.83 -20.93 26.74
N ARG A 226 -14.17 -19.76 27.30
CA ARG A 226 -13.53 -19.24 28.52
C ARG A 226 -13.84 -20.12 29.72
N HIS A 227 -12.81 -20.54 30.42
CA HIS A 227 -12.92 -21.36 31.63
C HIS A 227 -13.85 -20.75 32.69
N SER A 228 -13.79 -19.43 32.92
CA SER A 228 -14.66 -18.77 33.91
C SER A 228 -16.13 -18.87 33.53
N GLU A 229 -16.46 -18.62 32.27
CA GLU A 229 -17.85 -18.67 31.79
C GLU A 229 -18.40 -20.09 31.73
N ILE A 230 -17.55 -21.07 31.37
CA ILE A 230 -17.92 -22.49 31.41
C ILE A 230 -18.15 -22.91 32.86
N ALA A 231 -17.24 -22.57 33.78
CA ALA A 231 -17.36 -22.89 35.19
C ALA A 231 -18.66 -22.37 35.82
N ASP A 232 -19.12 -21.19 35.42
CA ASP A 232 -20.37 -20.60 35.89
C ASP A 232 -21.62 -21.33 35.35
N ARG A 233 -21.56 -21.90 34.13
CA ARG A 233 -22.69 -22.60 33.49
C ARG A 233 -22.78 -24.08 33.88
N LEU A 234 -21.65 -24.72 34.18
CA LEU A 234 -21.54 -26.15 34.50
C LEU A 234 -22.53 -26.66 35.57
N PRO A 235 -22.75 -25.97 36.72
CA PRO A 235 -23.66 -26.47 37.74
C PRO A 235 -25.09 -26.65 37.25
N GLY A 236 -25.56 -25.77 36.36
CA GLY A 236 -26.89 -25.87 35.76
C GLY A 236 -26.99 -27.00 34.75
N GLU A 237 -26.00 -27.14 33.87
CA GLU A 237 -25.96 -28.21 32.85
C GLU A 237 -25.85 -29.60 33.48
N VAL A 238 -24.95 -29.78 34.44
CA VAL A 238 -24.78 -31.05 35.16
C VAL A 238 -26.03 -31.38 35.97
N ALA A 239 -26.61 -30.42 36.70
CA ALA A 239 -27.85 -30.67 37.46
C ALA A 239 -29.00 -31.10 36.55
N GLY A 240 -29.17 -30.47 35.38
CA GLY A 240 -30.19 -30.85 34.41
C GLY A 240 -30.00 -32.28 33.88
N GLN A 241 -28.78 -32.65 33.46
CA GLN A 241 -28.49 -33.98 32.92
C GLN A 241 -28.60 -35.09 33.97
N PHE A 242 -28.25 -34.79 35.24
CA PHE A 242 -28.36 -35.73 36.35
C PHE A 242 -29.81 -35.90 36.82
N GLN A 243 -30.60 -34.83 36.93
CA GLN A 243 -32.02 -34.94 37.30
C GLN A 243 -32.83 -35.72 36.25
N GLN A 244 -32.55 -35.54 34.96
CA GLN A 244 -33.22 -36.27 33.89
C GLN A 244 -32.95 -37.78 33.91
N ARG A 245 -31.77 -38.20 34.40
CA ARG A 245 -31.35 -39.61 34.40
C ARG A 245 -31.51 -40.31 35.76
N PHE A 246 -31.49 -39.54 36.84
CA PHE A 246 -31.56 -40.03 38.22
C PHE A 246 -32.71 -39.33 38.97
N GLU A 247 -33.83 -40.04 39.10
CA GLU A 247 -35.00 -39.63 39.89
C GLU A 247 -34.76 -39.81 41.40
N SER A 248 -33.74 -39.14 41.94
CA SER A 248 -33.40 -39.18 43.37
C SER A 248 -33.07 -37.77 43.89
N PRO A 249 -33.49 -37.40 45.11
CA PRO A 249 -33.08 -36.13 45.73
C PRO A 249 -31.56 -36.03 45.93
N ALA A 250 -30.86 -37.17 46.06
CA ALA A 250 -29.41 -37.22 46.13
C ALA A 250 -28.72 -36.77 44.82
N SER A 251 -29.44 -36.76 43.69
CA SER A 251 -28.91 -36.34 42.38
C SER A 251 -28.47 -34.89 42.35
N VAL A 252 -29.14 -34.02 43.10
CA VAL A 252 -28.81 -32.59 43.16
C VAL A 252 -27.50 -32.37 43.90
N VAL A 253 -27.27 -33.11 44.98
CA VAL A 253 -26.04 -33.04 45.78
C VAL A 253 -24.86 -33.59 44.97
N VAL A 254 -25.02 -34.78 44.37
CA VAL A 254 -23.99 -35.40 43.53
C VAL A 254 -23.69 -34.55 42.29
N ALA A 255 -24.71 -34.00 41.61
CA ALA A 255 -24.52 -33.11 40.48
C ALA A 255 -23.70 -31.87 40.85
N ARG A 256 -23.93 -31.28 42.03
CA ARG A 256 -23.15 -30.14 42.50
C ARG A 256 -21.70 -30.50 42.78
N ILE A 257 -21.45 -31.64 43.43
CA ILE A 257 -20.09 -32.16 43.68
C ILE A 257 -19.35 -32.36 42.35
N VAL A 258 -19.99 -33.04 41.40
CA VAL A 258 -19.44 -33.30 40.06
C VAL A 258 -19.18 -32.00 39.31
N SER A 259 -20.11 -31.04 39.36
CA SER A 259 -19.92 -29.73 38.71
C SER A 259 -18.76 -28.93 39.30
N ASN A 260 -18.58 -28.94 40.62
CA ASN A 260 -17.47 -28.27 41.28
C ASN A 260 -16.14 -28.93 40.95
N TYR A 261 -16.11 -30.26 40.87
CA TYR A 261 -14.93 -31.00 40.43
C TYR A 261 -14.53 -30.60 39.01
N PHE A 262 -15.47 -30.60 38.06
CA PHE A 262 -15.20 -30.17 36.68
C PHE A 262 -14.78 -28.70 36.60
N ALA A 263 -15.49 -27.80 37.27
CA ALA A 263 -15.14 -26.37 37.29
C ALA A 263 -13.71 -26.09 37.79
N ASN A 264 -13.17 -26.94 38.67
CA ASN A 264 -11.81 -26.77 39.21
C ASN A 264 -10.72 -27.53 38.42
N GLN A 265 -11.07 -28.60 37.71
CA GLN A 265 -10.11 -29.53 37.06
C GLN A 265 -10.16 -29.47 35.52
N LEU A 266 -10.89 -28.52 34.92
CA LEU A 266 -10.94 -28.39 33.47
C LEU A 266 -9.56 -27.99 32.89
N PRO A 267 -8.94 -28.83 32.06
CA PRO A 267 -7.65 -28.52 31.44
C PRO A 267 -7.83 -27.51 30.32
N VAL A 268 -6.81 -26.69 30.08
CA VAL A 268 -6.74 -25.81 28.90
C VAL A 268 -6.36 -26.66 27.69
N THR A 269 -7.26 -26.78 26.71
CA THR A 269 -7.06 -27.62 25.52
C THR A 269 -6.75 -26.84 24.26
N LEU A 270 -7.05 -25.55 24.24
CA LEU A 270 -6.86 -24.69 23.08
C LEU A 270 -5.46 -24.08 23.09
N SER A 271 -4.74 -24.29 21.99
CA SER A 271 -3.41 -23.72 21.75
C SER A 271 -3.48 -22.66 20.64
N TYR A 272 -2.94 -21.48 20.91
CA TYR A 272 -2.91 -20.39 19.92
C TYR A 272 -1.92 -20.70 18.80
N GLN A 273 -2.40 -20.67 17.54
CA GLN A 273 -1.57 -20.88 16.36
C GLN A 273 -1.21 -19.53 15.74
N LYS A 274 -0.05 -19.00 16.16
CA LYS A 274 0.43 -17.68 15.76
C LYS A 274 0.65 -17.56 14.26
N ASP A 275 1.30 -18.56 13.66
CA ASP A 275 1.72 -18.50 12.26
C ASP A 275 0.50 -18.48 11.31
N LEU A 276 -0.48 -19.36 11.53
CA LEU A 276 -1.73 -19.38 10.76
C LEU A 276 -2.53 -18.08 10.93
N SER A 277 -2.53 -17.53 12.14
CA SER A 277 -3.22 -16.27 12.43
C SER A 277 -2.53 -15.05 11.82
N GLU A 278 -1.19 -15.02 11.72
CA GLU A 278 -0.45 -13.97 10.99
C GLU A 278 -0.65 -14.10 9.48
N GLU A 279 -0.67 -15.32 8.93
CA GLU A 279 -0.89 -15.54 7.50
C GLU A 279 -2.27 -15.04 7.08
N ALA A 280 -3.32 -15.43 7.80
CA ALA A 280 -4.68 -14.95 7.55
C ALA A 280 -4.81 -13.43 7.70
N ARG A 281 -4.01 -12.82 8.58
CA ARG A 281 -3.95 -11.35 8.73
C ARG A 281 -3.29 -10.69 7.53
N ARG A 282 -2.18 -11.26 7.04
CA ARG A 282 -1.50 -10.73 5.85
C ARG A 282 -2.41 -10.81 4.62
N GLU A 283 -3.06 -11.95 4.41
CA GLU A 283 -4.02 -12.11 3.30
C GLU A 283 -5.19 -11.10 3.39
N ALA A 284 -5.71 -10.88 4.60
CA ALA A 284 -6.75 -9.87 4.83
C ALA A 284 -6.25 -8.43 4.62
N GLU A 285 -4.98 -8.12 4.89
CA GLU A 285 -4.37 -6.81 4.64
C GLU A 285 -4.10 -6.59 3.14
N GLU A 286 -3.65 -7.62 2.43
CA GLU A 286 -3.36 -7.58 0.98
C GLU A 286 -4.62 -7.46 0.13
N SER A 287 -5.74 -8.00 0.60
CA SER A 287 -7.05 -7.88 -0.05
C SER A 287 -7.73 -6.51 0.14
N VAL A 288 -7.14 -5.60 0.93
CA VAL A 288 -7.67 -4.24 1.11
C VAL A 288 -7.33 -3.37 -0.08
N GLU A 289 -8.35 -2.92 -0.80
CA GLU A 289 -8.20 -1.89 -1.83
C GLU A 289 -7.72 -0.57 -1.22
N ASP A 290 -6.80 0.08 -1.92
CA ASP A 290 -6.25 1.36 -1.51
C ASP A 290 -7.36 2.43 -1.48
N ALA A 291 -7.48 3.14 -0.35
CA ALA A 291 -8.44 4.20 -0.16
C ALA A 291 -8.09 5.38 -1.09
N LYS A 292 -9.05 5.78 -1.92
CA LYS A 292 -8.88 6.92 -2.84
C LYS A 292 -9.62 8.13 -2.34
N VAL A 293 -8.96 9.28 -2.35
CA VAL A 293 -9.57 10.59 -2.11
C VAL A 293 -9.80 11.27 -3.45
N THR A 294 -11.07 11.60 -3.71
CA THR A 294 -11.47 12.32 -4.91
C THR A 294 -11.38 13.83 -4.67
N TYR A 295 -10.60 14.51 -5.51
CA TYR A 295 -10.50 15.96 -5.53
C TYR A 295 -11.41 16.51 -6.63
N VAL A 296 -12.32 17.40 -6.25
CA VAL A 296 -13.32 18.04 -7.14
C VAL A 296 -12.83 19.44 -7.54
N PRO A 297 -12.97 19.83 -8.81
CA PRO A 297 -12.53 21.13 -9.30
C PRO A 297 -13.20 22.29 -8.55
N THR A 298 -12.47 23.39 -8.37
CA THR A 298 -12.92 24.65 -7.72
C THR A 298 -13.19 24.54 -6.22
N VAL A 299 -13.60 23.37 -5.71
CA VAL A 299 -13.96 23.15 -4.31
C VAL A 299 -12.77 22.64 -3.50
N SER A 300 -12.01 21.68 -4.05
CA SER A 300 -10.93 21.04 -3.30
C SER A 300 -9.67 21.91 -3.32
N LYS A 301 -9.25 22.36 -2.13
CA LYS A 301 -8.01 23.11 -1.92
C LYS A 301 -6.83 22.15 -1.90
N LEU A 302 -5.84 22.39 -2.76
CA LEU A 302 -4.61 21.60 -2.87
C LEU A 302 -3.47 22.20 -2.05
N ALA A 303 -3.42 23.53 -1.95
CA ALA A 303 -2.51 24.27 -1.08
C ALA A 303 -3.20 25.57 -0.61
N GLU A 304 -2.90 25.96 0.63
CA GLU A 304 -3.52 27.12 1.30
C GLU A 304 -2.71 28.41 1.09
N ALA A 305 -3.39 29.55 0.96
CA ALA A 305 -2.75 30.85 0.88
C ALA A 305 -1.90 31.15 2.13
N GLY A 306 -0.72 31.73 1.93
CA GLY A 306 0.15 32.14 3.04
C GLY A 306 0.90 31.00 3.74
N VAL A 307 0.66 29.74 3.38
CA VAL A 307 1.37 28.57 3.92
C VAL A 307 2.44 28.10 2.91
N PRO A 308 3.69 27.82 3.34
CA PRO A 308 4.71 27.31 2.43
C PRO A 308 4.38 25.90 1.95
N ILE A 309 4.43 25.70 0.62
CA ILE A 309 4.08 24.42 -0.01
C ILE A 309 4.97 23.28 0.51
N GLN A 310 4.36 22.31 1.18
CA GLN A 310 5.04 21.14 1.72
C GLN A 310 5.20 20.03 0.66
N SER A 311 5.97 19.00 0.98
CA SER A 311 6.23 17.87 0.07
C SER A 311 4.94 17.09 -0.28
N GLU A 312 4.01 16.98 0.65
CA GLU A 312 2.72 16.32 0.44
C GLU A 312 1.81 17.12 -0.49
N GLU A 313 1.70 18.43 -0.27
CA GLU A 313 0.94 19.35 -1.14
C GLU A 313 1.53 19.40 -2.55
N LEU A 314 2.86 19.39 -2.67
CA LEU A 314 3.55 19.31 -3.97
C LEU A 314 3.21 18.02 -4.70
N ARG A 315 3.08 16.89 -3.97
CA ARG A 315 2.63 15.62 -4.55
C ARG A 315 1.19 15.73 -5.08
N ARG A 316 0.27 16.33 -4.30
CA ARG A 316 -1.12 16.59 -4.74
C ARG A 316 -1.17 17.49 -5.97
N LEU A 317 -0.40 18.58 -6.00
CA LEU A 317 -0.29 19.50 -7.13
C LEU A 317 0.30 18.81 -8.37
N ARG A 318 1.28 17.92 -8.20
CA ARG A 318 1.87 17.18 -9.32
C ARG A 318 0.89 16.14 -9.88
N ALA A 319 0.14 15.45 -9.02
CA ALA A 319 -0.91 14.53 -9.45
C ALA A 319 -2.02 15.25 -10.22
N GLU A 320 -2.46 16.42 -9.73
CA GLU A 320 -3.41 17.27 -10.45
C GLU A 320 -2.87 17.70 -11.81
N TYR A 321 -1.61 18.14 -11.85
CA TYR A 321 -0.95 18.58 -13.08
C TYR A 321 -0.83 17.45 -14.11
N GLU A 322 -0.49 16.23 -13.70
CA GLU A 322 -0.41 15.08 -14.61
C GLU A 322 -1.78 14.72 -15.19
N GLN A 323 -2.83 14.77 -14.37
CA GLN A 323 -4.20 14.55 -14.81
C GLN A 323 -4.69 15.67 -15.75
N TRP A 324 -4.29 16.92 -15.49
CA TRP A 324 -4.60 18.03 -16.36
C TRP A 324 -3.90 17.89 -17.72
N VAL A 325 -2.62 17.50 -17.73
CA VAL A 325 -1.84 17.26 -18.95
C VAL A 325 -2.38 16.08 -19.77
N SER A 326 -2.94 15.05 -19.13
CA SER A 326 -3.56 13.92 -19.85
C SER A 326 -4.89 14.31 -20.53
N GLN A 327 -5.58 15.32 -20.01
CA GLN A 327 -6.82 15.86 -20.57
C GLN A 327 -6.61 16.97 -21.62
N LEU A 328 -5.37 17.37 -21.90
CA LEU A 328 -5.07 18.44 -22.85
C LEU A 328 -5.53 18.08 -24.27
N SER A 329 -6.16 19.03 -24.95
CA SER A 329 -6.57 18.85 -26.34
C SER A 329 -5.34 18.72 -27.26
N TRP A 330 -5.47 17.93 -28.32
CA TRP A 330 -4.41 17.78 -29.34
C TRP A 330 -4.08 19.12 -30.01
N GLY A 331 -5.08 20.00 -30.18
CA GLY A 331 -4.92 21.34 -30.74
C GLY A 331 -4.05 22.25 -29.89
N GLU A 332 -4.26 22.28 -28.57
CA GLU A 332 -3.42 23.06 -27.65
C GLU A 332 -1.97 22.56 -27.62
N THR A 333 -1.80 21.24 -27.64
CA THR A 333 -0.47 20.62 -27.68
C THR A 333 0.27 21.00 -28.95
N LEU A 334 -0.41 20.99 -30.11
CA LEU A 334 0.17 21.40 -31.38
C LEU A 334 0.51 22.89 -31.41
N PHE A 335 -0.36 23.75 -30.87
CA PHE A 335 -0.11 25.18 -30.79
C PHE A 335 1.10 25.50 -29.90
N ARG A 336 1.24 24.82 -28.75
CA ARG A 336 2.40 24.93 -27.87
C ARG A 336 3.68 24.47 -28.55
N LEU A 337 3.64 23.32 -29.22
CA LEU A 337 4.78 22.80 -29.98
C LEU A 337 5.18 23.76 -31.09
N ALA A 338 4.22 24.35 -31.82
CA ALA A 338 4.47 25.34 -32.85
C ALA A 338 5.09 26.63 -32.27
N ALA A 339 4.55 27.13 -31.15
CA ALA A 339 5.09 28.30 -30.45
C ALA A 339 6.53 28.08 -29.96
N PHE A 340 6.80 26.91 -29.35
CA PHE A 340 8.13 26.56 -28.86
C PHE A 340 9.14 26.35 -30.01
N THR A 341 8.70 25.71 -31.10
CA THR A 341 9.51 25.57 -32.32
C THR A 341 9.79 26.94 -32.93
N GLY A 342 8.81 27.84 -32.97
CA GLY A 342 8.97 29.22 -33.44
C GLY A 342 9.96 30.02 -32.60
N MET A 343 9.93 29.85 -31.27
CA MET A 343 10.91 30.45 -30.36
C MET A 343 12.33 29.95 -30.64
N ILE A 344 12.54 28.63 -30.76
CA ILE A 344 13.87 28.06 -31.08
C ILE A 344 14.34 28.54 -32.46
N ALA A 345 13.45 28.58 -33.46
CA ALA A 345 13.76 29.08 -34.79
C ALA A 345 14.16 30.56 -34.76
N ALA A 346 13.44 31.39 -34.01
CA ALA A 346 13.77 32.81 -33.86
C ALA A 346 15.13 33.01 -33.18
N MET A 347 15.41 32.25 -32.11
CA MET A 347 16.71 32.29 -31.43
C MET A 347 17.85 31.79 -32.34
N TYR A 348 17.61 30.72 -33.09
CA TYR A 348 18.57 30.21 -34.07
C TYR A 348 18.87 31.25 -35.15
N LEU A 349 17.85 31.91 -35.70
CA LEU A 349 18.02 32.98 -36.68
C LEU A 349 18.74 34.19 -36.10
N LEU A 350 18.41 34.60 -34.86
CA LEU A 350 19.10 35.68 -34.16
C LEU A 350 20.59 35.37 -33.99
N CYS A 351 20.91 34.19 -33.46
CA CYS A 351 22.30 33.72 -33.31
C CYS A 351 23.03 33.59 -34.65
N GLY A 352 22.38 32.98 -35.64
CA GLY A 352 22.94 32.78 -36.97
C GLY A 352 23.21 34.09 -37.71
N MET A 353 22.27 35.03 -37.70
CA MET A 353 22.43 36.34 -38.34
C MET A 353 23.51 37.17 -37.64
N TYR A 354 23.53 37.17 -36.30
CA TYR A 354 24.56 37.88 -35.54
C TYR A 354 25.96 37.36 -35.88
N ILE A 355 26.15 36.03 -35.88
CA ILE A 355 27.42 35.41 -36.23
C ILE A 355 27.79 35.70 -37.70
N TYR A 356 26.82 35.73 -38.61
CA TYR A 356 27.09 35.96 -40.04
C TYR A 356 27.50 37.40 -40.36
N TYR A 357 26.87 38.39 -39.71
CA TYR A 357 27.10 39.81 -40.01
C TYR A 357 28.16 40.46 -39.13
N GLN A 358 28.25 40.08 -37.85
CA GLN A 358 29.09 40.76 -36.86
C GLN A 358 30.35 39.96 -36.49
N TYR A 359 30.34 38.64 -36.68
CA TYR A 359 31.45 37.75 -36.33
C TYR A 359 32.09 37.13 -37.58
N ASP A 360 33.30 36.59 -37.44
CA ASP A 360 34.01 35.98 -38.56
C ASP A 360 33.24 34.75 -39.08
N ARG A 361 33.02 34.70 -40.41
CA ARG A 361 32.27 33.64 -41.12
C ARG A 361 32.88 32.25 -40.92
N GLN A 362 34.14 32.20 -40.48
CA GLN A 362 34.87 30.98 -40.17
C GLN A 362 34.15 30.08 -39.17
N LEU A 363 33.38 30.64 -38.23
CA LEU A 363 32.62 29.85 -37.26
C LEU A 363 31.48 29.05 -37.91
N LEU A 364 30.86 29.61 -38.97
CA LEU A 364 29.79 28.97 -39.72
C LEU A 364 30.33 28.00 -40.79
N SER A 365 31.55 28.21 -41.30
CA SER A 365 32.15 27.27 -42.26
C SER A 365 32.75 26.03 -41.59
N ASN A 366 33.22 26.14 -40.34
CA ASN A 366 33.84 25.04 -39.62
C ASN A 366 32.82 24.14 -38.92
N THR A 367 32.46 23.03 -39.55
CA THR A 367 31.49 22.05 -39.01
C THR A 367 31.85 21.56 -37.60
N SER A 368 33.13 21.36 -37.28
CA SER A 368 33.55 20.90 -35.95
C SER A 368 33.26 21.93 -34.84
N GLN A 369 33.48 23.22 -35.11
CA GLN A 369 33.23 24.28 -34.13
C GLN A 369 31.72 24.45 -33.88
N LEU A 370 30.92 24.35 -34.95
CA LEU A 370 29.47 24.43 -34.88
C LEU A 370 28.85 23.22 -34.15
N VAL A 371 29.38 22.00 -34.35
CA VAL A 371 29.01 20.82 -33.55
C VAL A 371 29.35 20.99 -32.07
N ARG A 372 30.53 21.54 -31.75
CA ARG A 372 30.91 21.83 -30.34
C ARG A 372 29.98 22.85 -29.70
N LEU A 373 29.62 23.90 -30.43
CA LEU A 373 28.68 24.93 -29.96
C LEU A 373 27.31 24.33 -29.66
N PHE A 374 26.69 23.65 -30.63
CA PHE A 374 25.38 23.04 -30.40
C PHE A 374 25.41 21.92 -29.37
N GLY A 375 26.46 21.11 -29.34
CA GLY A 375 26.67 20.09 -28.33
C GLY A 375 26.69 20.69 -26.93
N LEU A 376 27.43 21.79 -26.72
CA LEU A 376 27.46 22.50 -25.45
C LEU A 376 26.07 23.03 -25.06
N VAL A 377 25.33 23.61 -26.01
CA VAL A 377 23.95 24.10 -25.76
C VAL A 377 23.02 22.97 -25.32
N VAL A 378 22.97 21.87 -26.09
CA VAL A 378 22.09 20.73 -25.80
C VAL A 378 22.44 20.09 -24.46
N VAL A 379 23.73 19.87 -24.20
CA VAL A 379 24.20 19.31 -22.93
C VAL A 379 23.84 20.23 -21.77
N THR A 380 24.02 21.54 -21.91
CA THR A 380 23.67 22.50 -20.86
C THR A 380 22.17 22.49 -20.58
N CYS A 381 21.32 22.54 -21.60
CA CYS A 381 19.87 22.45 -21.45
C CYS A 381 19.45 21.11 -20.81
N ALA A 382 20.09 20.00 -21.18
CA ALA A 382 19.83 18.69 -20.56
C ALA A 382 20.20 18.68 -19.08
N ILE A 383 21.39 19.18 -18.72
CA ILE A 383 21.82 19.25 -17.32
C ILE A 383 20.89 20.17 -16.53
N CYS A 384 20.50 21.33 -17.07
CA CYS A 384 19.52 22.22 -16.42
C CYS A 384 18.21 21.47 -16.14
N ARG A 385 17.70 20.72 -17.12
CA ARG A 385 16.44 19.98 -16.99
C ARG A 385 16.52 18.85 -15.95
N TYR A 386 17.66 18.17 -15.83
CA TYR A 386 17.87 17.12 -14.82
C TYR A 386 18.20 17.67 -13.44
N SER A 387 18.76 18.88 -13.37
CA SER A 387 19.13 19.53 -12.12
C SER A 387 18.01 20.40 -11.52
N SER A 388 16.98 20.71 -12.33
CA SER A 388 15.77 21.45 -11.95
C SER A 388 14.90 20.81 -10.86
N PRO A 389 14.68 19.47 -10.81
CA PRO A 389 13.82 18.86 -9.81
C PRO A 389 14.30 19.12 -8.37
N ASP A 390 13.35 19.35 -7.47
CA ASP A 390 13.59 19.39 -6.02
C ASP A 390 14.31 18.09 -5.58
N PRO A 391 15.36 18.17 -4.74
CA PRO A 391 15.75 19.30 -3.88
C PRO A 391 16.90 20.18 -4.41
N LEU A 392 17.57 19.83 -5.50
CA LEU A 392 18.87 20.41 -5.85
C LEU A 392 18.81 21.85 -6.40
N ARG A 393 17.74 22.21 -7.13
CA ARG A 393 17.47 23.56 -7.66
C ARG A 393 18.68 24.25 -8.32
N ALA A 394 19.60 23.49 -8.90
CA ALA A 394 20.92 24.00 -9.27
C ALA A 394 21.00 24.45 -10.74
N GLU A 395 19.91 24.97 -11.31
CA GLU A 395 19.81 25.35 -12.73
C GLU A 395 20.77 26.48 -13.13
N VAL A 396 21.14 27.35 -12.18
CA VAL A 396 22.10 28.45 -12.39
C VAL A 396 23.53 27.92 -12.58
N VAL A 397 23.86 26.75 -12.02
CA VAL A 397 25.22 26.20 -12.06
C VAL A 397 25.61 25.77 -13.49
N PRO A 398 24.83 24.95 -14.22
CA PRO A 398 25.14 24.62 -15.61
C PRO A 398 25.13 25.84 -16.53
N LEU A 399 24.21 26.80 -16.32
CA LEU A 399 24.13 28.03 -17.11
C LEU A 399 25.41 28.87 -16.98
N THR A 400 25.89 29.07 -15.75
CA THR A 400 27.12 29.84 -15.50
C THR A 400 28.36 29.13 -16.04
N ILE A 401 28.47 27.81 -15.86
CA ILE A 401 29.56 27.00 -16.42
C ILE A 401 29.55 27.07 -17.96
N CYS A 402 28.38 26.98 -18.58
CA CYS A 402 28.23 27.12 -20.02
C CYS A 402 28.69 28.51 -20.50
N ALA A 403 28.27 29.59 -19.83
CA ALA A 403 28.65 30.95 -20.18
C ALA A 403 30.18 31.17 -20.10
N ILE A 404 30.83 30.65 -19.06
CA ILE A 404 32.29 30.72 -18.89
C ILE A 404 32.98 29.92 -20.00
N THR A 405 32.55 28.68 -20.25
CA THR A 405 33.12 27.82 -21.29
C THR A 405 32.99 28.45 -22.67
N MET A 406 31.84 29.04 -22.96
CA MET A 406 31.56 29.71 -24.23
C MET A 406 32.44 30.95 -24.42
N THR A 407 32.70 31.69 -23.35
CA THR A 407 33.56 32.88 -23.37
C THR A 407 35.01 32.53 -23.70
N ILE A 408 35.51 31.42 -23.17
CA ILE A 408 36.89 30.94 -23.40
C ILE A 408 37.06 30.41 -24.82
N THR A 409 36.06 29.67 -25.34
CA THR A 409 36.20 28.91 -26.59
C THR A 409 35.76 29.68 -27.83
N PHE A 410 34.73 30.53 -27.74
CA PHE A 410 34.12 31.23 -28.87
C PHE A 410 34.15 32.77 -28.74
N GLY A 411 34.71 33.28 -27.65
CA GLY A 411 34.83 34.72 -27.40
C GLY A 411 33.61 35.35 -26.72
N ARG A 412 33.85 36.54 -26.14
CA ARG A 412 32.86 37.31 -25.37
C ARG A 412 31.55 37.63 -26.10
N PRO A 413 31.52 38.12 -27.35
CA PRO A 413 30.27 38.56 -27.97
C PRO A 413 29.30 37.41 -28.24
N VAL A 414 29.82 36.27 -28.74
CA VAL A 414 29.01 35.07 -29.00
C VAL A 414 28.52 34.45 -27.68
N ALA A 415 29.37 34.41 -26.66
CA ALA A 415 29.01 33.88 -25.35
C ALA A 415 27.86 34.63 -24.69
N LEU A 416 27.88 35.97 -24.72
CA LEU A 416 26.80 36.80 -24.17
C LEU A 416 25.47 36.53 -24.87
N LEU A 417 25.47 36.49 -26.20
CA LEU A 417 24.26 36.27 -26.98
C LEU A 417 23.68 34.86 -26.77
N VAL A 418 24.52 33.82 -26.87
CA VAL A 418 24.08 32.43 -26.74
C VAL A 418 23.64 32.12 -25.30
N SER A 419 24.34 32.61 -24.29
CA SER A 419 23.94 32.40 -22.89
C SER A 419 22.62 33.09 -22.54
N ALA A 420 22.39 34.31 -23.03
CA ALA A 420 21.10 35.00 -22.87
C ALA A 420 19.95 34.23 -23.53
N CYS A 421 20.19 33.71 -24.75
CA CYS A 421 19.27 32.83 -25.45
C CYS A 421 18.95 31.57 -24.63
N ILE A 422 19.98 30.84 -24.15
CA ILE A 422 19.78 29.62 -23.36
C ILE A 422 19.01 29.92 -22.08
N ALA A 423 19.35 31.00 -21.37
CA ALA A 423 18.66 31.42 -20.16
C ALA A 423 17.16 31.64 -20.44
N LEU A 424 16.82 32.36 -21.51
CA LEU A 424 15.43 32.61 -21.90
C LEU A 424 14.68 31.31 -22.27
N ALA A 425 15.31 30.39 -22.99
CA ALA A 425 14.69 29.11 -23.33
C ALA A 425 14.46 28.23 -22.08
N VAL A 426 15.44 28.18 -21.18
CA VAL A 426 15.36 27.41 -19.94
C VAL A 426 14.27 27.98 -19.02
N THR A 427 14.22 29.30 -18.82
CA THR A 427 13.21 29.95 -17.95
C THR A 427 11.79 29.71 -18.46
N LEU A 428 11.56 29.87 -19.76
CA LEU A 428 10.23 29.66 -20.35
C LEU A 428 9.80 28.19 -20.36
N SER A 429 10.75 27.27 -20.55
CA SER A 429 10.46 25.82 -20.60
C SER A 429 10.21 25.20 -19.22
N LEU A 430 10.93 25.66 -18.19
CA LEU A 430 10.81 25.15 -16.83
C LEU A 430 9.77 25.93 -16.01
N GLY A 431 9.31 27.09 -16.48
CA GLY A 431 8.38 27.95 -15.76
C GLY A 431 9.03 28.62 -14.56
N LEU A 432 10.25 29.16 -14.78
CA LEU A 432 11.08 29.73 -13.72
C LEU A 432 10.58 31.04 -13.14
#